data_AF-A0A6A4IVJ9-F1
#
_entry.id   AF-A0A6A4IVJ9-F1
#
_cell.length_a   1.000
_cell.length_b   1.000
_cell.length_c   1.000
_cell.angle_alpha   90.00
_cell.angle_beta   90.00
_cell.angle_gamma   90.00
#
_symmetry.space_group_name_H-M   'P 1'
#
loop_
_entity.id
_entity.type
_entity.pdbx_description
1 polymer ?
#
loop_
_entity_poly.entity_id
_entity_poly.type
_entity_poly.pdbx_seq_one_letter_code
_entity_poly.pdbx_strand_id
1 'polypeptide(L)'
;MLSALYLFLTITMSAAPAQSSDAVPPVNRHKLTAVERQRAQLDKLLKDPTKAAYVPPPPKEKSIRPAREMMKNVQGSSAGAGSGEFHVYKASRRREYERLSLLEEASRKETEDAEFKRKREEAEANAEAKTAKNRAKRQKKKGKSKNTEVASGAGSSSRGDGGDGNSAPLKKRRLVNGRELVFKKQGEEDSDAEESDEAEQNIPDAPVIDSAPLDTNVSDAAQPPAVASKIIIHEDD
;
A
#
# COMPACT_ATOMS: atom_id res chain seq x y z
N MET A 1 59.71 14.83 -74.56
CA MET A 1 58.75 14.36 -75.58
C MET A 1 57.82 13.36 -74.89
N LEU A 2 56.54 13.76 -74.73
CA LEU A 2 55.32 12.93 -74.66
C LEU A 2 55.21 11.91 -73.50
N SER A 3 54.36 12.15 -72.50
CA SER A 3 52.93 11.73 -72.41
C SER A 3 52.78 10.19 -72.38
N ALA A 4 52.05 9.51 -71.49
CA ALA A 4 50.81 9.87 -70.80
C ALA A 4 50.38 8.76 -69.82
N LEU A 5 49.42 9.09 -68.94
CA LEU A 5 48.34 8.26 -68.37
C LEU A 5 48.70 7.11 -67.40
N TYR A 6 48.46 7.29 -66.10
CA TYR A 6 47.23 6.96 -65.34
C TYR A 6 47.13 5.49 -64.90
N LEU A 7 47.39 5.25 -63.60
CA LEU A 7 46.54 4.38 -62.81
C LEU A 7 46.50 4.92 -61.37
N PHE A 8 45.37 5.55 -61.03
CA PHE A 8 45.00 5.98 -59.69
C PHE A 8 44.91 4.75 -58.78
N LEU A 9 45.75 4.68 -57.74
CA LEU A 9 45.48 3.84 -56.57
C LEU A 9 45.28 4.76 -55.36
N THR A 10 44.04 5.18 -55.17
CA THR A 10 43.55 5.86 -53.97
C THR A 10 43.52 4.87 -52.82
N ILE A 11 44.55 4.87 -51.97
CA ILE A 11 44.49 4.21 -50.66
C ILE A 11 43.79 5.18 -49.71
N THR A 12 42.49 4.99 -49.55
CA THR A 12 41.71 5.57 -48.47
C THR A 12 42.17 4.98 -47.14
N MET A 13 42.69 5.80 -46.23
CA MET A 13 42.91 5.41 -44.84
C MET A 13 41.55 5.07 -44.21
N SER A 14 41.32 3.79 -44.00
CA SER A 14 40.21 3.28 -43.19
C SER A 14 40.53 3.61 -41.72
N ALA A 15 39.94 4.70 -41.23
CA ALA A 15 39.85 4.97 -39.80
C ALA A 15 38.98 3.86 -39.19
N ALA A 16 39.63 2.92 -38.50
CA ALA A 16 38.94 1.87 -37.76
C ALA A 16 38.02 2.50 -36.70
N PRO A 17 36.73 2.09 -36.62
CA PRO A 17 35.90 2.48 -35.50
C PRO A 17 36.48 1.85 -34.24
N ALA A 18 36.73 2.67 -33.22
CA ALA A 18 37.03 2.22 -31.88
C ALA A 18 35.95 1.22 -31.46
N GLN A 19 36.33 -0.06 -31.40
CA GLN A 19 35.49 -1.11 -30.85
C GLN A 19 35.29 -0.76 -29.38
N SER A 20 34.14 -0.16 -29.06
CA SER A 20 33.62 -0.17 -27.70
C SER A 20 33.52 -1.64 -27.33
N SER A 21 34.39 -2.09 -26.44
CA SER A 21 34.35 -3.43 -25.89
C SER A 21 32.93 -3.68 -25.38
N ASP A 22 32.17 -4.47 -26.13
CA ASP A 22 31.02 -5.21 -25.61
C ASP A 22 31.57 -6.24 -24.61
N ALA A 23 32.09 -5.73 -23.49
CA ALA A 23 32.44 -6.52 -22.34
C ALA A 23 31.11 -6.96 -21.74
N VAL A 24 30.66 -8.14 -22.15
CA VAL A 24 29.58 -8.85 -21.47
C VAL A 24 29.94 -8.86 -19.99
N PRO A 25 29.19 -8.14 -19.13
CA PRO A 25 29.54 -8.07 -17.72
C PRO A 25 29.56 -9.49 -17.17
N PRO A 26 30.53 -9.83 -16.30
CA PRO A 26 30.61 -11.18 -15.75
C PRO A 26 29.25 -11.53 -15.16
N VAL A 27 28.74 -12.71 -15.49
CA VAL A 27 27.47 -13.22 -14.98
C VAL A 27 27.63 -13.38 -13.47
N ASN A 28 27.34 -12.32 -12.73
CA ASN A 28 27.43 -12.30 -11.28
C ASN A 28 26.43 -13.33 -10.74
N ARG A 29 26.95 -14.45 -10.24
CA ARG A 29 26.18 -15.56 -9.67
C ARG A 29 25.60 -15.24 -8.28
N HIS A 30 25.40 -13.96 -7.98
CA HIS A 30 24.87 -13.47 -6.71
C HIS A 30 23.52 -12.82 -6.91
N LYS A 31 22.67 -12.86 -5.86
CA LYS A 31 21.38 -12.19 -5.88
C LYS A 31 21.62 -10.67 -5.94
N LEU A 32 21.28 -10.05 -7.07
CA LEU A 32 21.47 -8.62 -7.29
C LEU A 32 20.84 -7.80 -6.16
N THR A 33 21.60 -6.84 -5.65
CA THR A 33 21.13 -5.85 -4.68
C THR A 33 20.02 -4.98 -5.28
N ALA A 34 19.23 -4.30 -4.45
CA ALA A 34 18.14 -3.44 -4.94
C ALA A 34 18.66 -2.35 -5.91
N VAL A 35 19.83 -1.79 -5.60
CA VAL A 35 20.49 -0.76 -6.42
C VAL A 35 21.01 -1.35 -7.73
N GLU A 36 21.60 -2.54 -7.72
CA GLU A 36 22.06 -3.21 -8.95
C GLU A 36 20.92 -3.55 -9.90
N ARG A 37 19.75 -3.96 -9.39
CA ARG A 37 18.56 -4.21 -10.23
C ARG A 37 18.09 -2.93 -10.91
N GLN A 38 18.09 -1.81 -10.17
CA GLN A 38 17.73 -0.51 -10.73
C GLN A 38 18.75 -0.07 -11.80
N ARG A 39 20.05 -0.22 -11.54
CA ARG A 39 21.10 0.06 -12.53
C ARG A 39 20.90 -0.75 -13.80
N ALA A 40 20.72 -2.07 -13.71
CA ALA A 40 20.48 -2.92 -14.87
C ALA A 40 19.20 -2.55 -15.65
N GLN A 41 18.14 -2.10 -14.96
CA GLN A 41 16.93 -1.59 -15.61
C GLN A 41 17.19 -0.25 -16.32
N LEU A 42 17.94 0.67 -15.70
CA LEU A 42 18.33 1.94 -16.31
C LEU A 42 19.23 1.74 -17.52
N ASP A 43 20.24 0.87 -17.44
CA ASP A 43 21.13 0.56 -18.56
C ASP A 43 20.33 0.01 -19.76
N LYS A 44 19.30 -0.80 -19.49
CA LYS A 44 18.38 -1.31 -20.52
C LYS A 44 17.50 -0.21 -21.13
N LEU A 45 17.01 0.74 -20.32
CA LEU A 45 16.18 1.86 -20.80
C LEU A 45 17.00 2.90 -21.56
N LEU A 46 18.22 3.18 -21.12
CA LEU A 46 19.12 4.17 -21.71
C LEU A 46 19.78 3.68 -23.01
N LYS A 47 19.73 2.37 -23.31
CA LYS A 47 20.22 1.83 -24.59
C LYS A 47 19.49 2.43 -25.79
N ASP A 48 18.18 2.69 -25.66
CA ASP A 48 17.34 3.29 -26.70
C ASP A 48 16.49 4.44 -26.13
N PRO A 49 17.04 5.67 -26.00
CA PRO A 49 16.35 6.78 -25.32
C PRO A 49 15.15 7.34 -26.12
N THR A 50 14.99 6.96 -27.38
CA THR A 50 13.85 7.35 -28.22
C THR A 50 12.60 6.51 -27.95
N LYS A 51 12.73 5.37 -27.28
CA LYS A 51 11.61 4.48 -26.96
C LYS A 51 10.93 4.96 -25.67
N ALA A 52 9.64 5.30 -25.76
CA ALA A 52 8.86 5.64 -24.59
C ALA A 52 8.87 4.49 -23.57
N ALA A 53 9.10 4.82 -22.29
CA ALA A 53 9.10 3.84 -21.21
C ALA A 53 7.69 3.23 -21.05
N TYR A 54 7.61 1.90 -21.04
CA TYR A 54 6.35 1.18 -20.83
C TYR A 54 6.00 1.18 -19.34
N VAL A 55 4.98 1.96 -18.96
CA VAL A 55 4.37 1.90 -17.64
C VAL A 55 3.14 1.01 -17.73
N PRO A 56 3.07 -0.11 -16.97
CA PRO A 56 1.91 -0.99 -17.02
C PRO A 56 0.66 -0.25 -16.51
N PRO A 57 -0.49 -0.42 -17.15
CA PRO A 57 -1.75 0.10 -16.63
C PRO A 57 -2.10 -0.57 -15.29
N PRO A 58 -2.96 0.05 -14.46
CA PRO A 58 -3.39 -0.54 -13.21
C PRO A 58 -4.04 -1.93 -13.43
N PRO A 59 -3.90 -2.85 -12.47
CA PRO A 59 -4.51 -4.17 -12.57
C PRO A 59 -6.02 -4.04 -12.69
N LYS A 60 -6.60 -4.72 -13.68
CA LYS A 60 -8.05 -4.74 -13.90
C LYS A 60 -8.71 -5.69 -12.91
N GLU A 61 -9.88 -5.33 -12.41
CA GLU A 61 -10.71 -6.22 -11.60
C GLU A 61 -11.19 -7.41 -12.44
N LYS A 62 -11.34 -8.56 -11.79
CA LYS A 62 -11.81 -9.78 -12.46
C LYS A 62 -13.27 -9.55 -12.89
N SER A 63 -13.55 -9.62 -14.19
CA SER A 63 -14.90 -9.48 -14.73
C SER A 63 -15.33 -10.75 -15.46
N ILE A 64 -16.54 -11.21 -15.23
CA ILE A 64 -17.10 -12.34 -15.98
C ILE A 64 -17.71 -11.85 -17.29
N ARG A 65 -17.61 -12.69 -18.32
CA ARG A 65 -18.23 -12.41 -19.62
C ARG A 65 -19.75 -12.32 -19.44
N PRO A 66 -20.42 -11.31 -20.03
CA PRO A 66 -21.87 -11.22 -19.95
C PRO A 66 -22.53 -12.47 -20.51
N ALA A 67 -23.70 -12.81 -19.96
CA ALA A 67 -24.52 -13.89 -20.50
C ALA A 67 -24.89 -13.58 -21.96
N ARG A 68 -24.97 -14.62 -22.79
CA ARG A 68 -25.42 -14.45 -24.18
C ARG A 68 -26.93 -14.22 -24.19
N GLU A 69 -27.40 -13.21 -24.91
CA GLU A 69 -28.83 -12.86 -24.96
C GLU A 69 -29.70 -13.93 -25.61
N MET A 70 -29.24 -14.51 -26.74
CA MET A 70 -29.97 -15.56 -27.44
C MET A 70 -29.10 -16.80 -27.61
N MET A 71 -29.58 -17.92 -27.08
CA MET A 71 -28.98 -19.24 -27.33
C MET A 71 -29.56 -19.79 -28.63
N LYS A 72 -28.71 -20.04 -29.63
CA LYS A 72 -29.15 -20.50 -30.96
C LYS A 72 -29.51 -22.00 -31.01
N ASN A 73 -29.07 -22.78 -30.02
CA ASN A 73 -29.15 -24.23 -30.02
C ASN A 73 -30.01 -24.75 -28.84
N VAL A 74 -31.19 -24.19 -28.66
CA VAL A 74 -32.12 -24.66 -27.62
C VAL A 74 -32.90 -25.85 -28.19
N GLN A 75 -32.60 -27.05 -27.69
CA GLN A 75 -33.37 -28.26 -28.00
C GLN A 75 -34.74 -28.19 -27.31
N GLY A 76 -35.78 -28.76 -27.91
CA GLY A 76 -37.15 -28.68 -27.38
C GLY A 76 -37.31 -29.22 -25.96
N SER A 77 -38.25 -28.69 -25.20
CA SER A 77 -38.40 -28.95 -23.75
C SER A 77 -38.70 -30.41 -23.39
N SER A 78 -39.23 -31.20 -24.32
CA SER A 78 -39.51 -32.63 -24.15
C SER A 78 -38.44 -33.55 -24.72
N ALA A 79 -37.39 -32.99 -25.34
CA ALA A 79 -36.35 -33.77 -25.96
C ALA A 79 -35.38 -34.33 -24.90
N GLY A 80 -34.94 -35.57 -25.06
CA GLY A 80 -34.08 -36.25 -24.08
C GLY A 80 -32.69 -35.61 -23.91
N ALA A 81 -32.00 -35.98 -22.83
CA ALA A 81 -30.64 -35.50 -22.55
C ALA A 81 -29.66 -35.99 -23.62
N GLY A 82 -29.08 -35.05 -24.39
CA GLY A 82 -28.01 -35.34 -25.33
C GLY A 82 -26.66 -35.57 -24.64
N SER A 83 -25.71 -36.20 -25.34
CA SER A 83 -24.36 -36.49 -24.80
C SER A 83 -23.55 -35.23 -24.46
N GLY A 84 -23.89 -34.09 -25.06
CA GLY A 84 -23.24 -32.79 -24.80
C GLY A 84 -23.79 -32.03 -23.59
N GLU A 85 -24.95 -32.40 -23.06
CA GLU A 85 -25.67 -31.62 -22.04
C GLU A 85 -24.88 -31.54 -20.72
N PHE A 86 -24.18 -32.62 -20.36
CA PHE A 86 -23.32 -32.66 -19.18
C PHE A 86 -22.20 -31.59 -19.22
N HIS A 87 -21.64 -31.32 -20.40
CA HIS A 87 -20.61 -30.29 -20.55
C HIS A 87 -21.20 -28.88 -20.54
N VAL A 88 -22.43 -28.71 -21.04
CA VAL A 88 -23.17 -27.43 -21.02
C VAL A 88 -23.47 -27.00 -19.58
N TYR A 89 -24.29 -27.77 -18.86
CA TYR A 89 -23.88 -28.40 -17.60
C TYR A 89 -22.82 -27.72 -16.72
N LYS A 90 -21.69 -28.44 -16.69
CA LYS A 90 -20.45 -28.08 -16.02
C LYS A 90 -19.95 -26.67 -16.36
N ALA A 91 -20.07 -26.24 -17.61
CA ALA A 91 -19.61 -24.93 -18.03
C ALA A 91 -20.51 -23.80 -17.49
N SER A 92 -21.84 -23.97 -17.47
CA SER A 92 -22.75 -22.97 -16.90
C SER A 92 -22.58 -22.88 -15.39
N ARG A 93 -22.51 -24.03 -14.70
CA ARG A 93 -22.31 -24.08 -13.24
C ARG A 93 -20.99 -23.41 -12.83
N ARG A 94 -19.90 -23.66 -13.56
CA ARG A 94 -18.61 -22.99 -13.30
C ARG A 94 -18.70 -21.47 -13.45
N ARG A 95 -19.31 -20.98 -14.54
CA ARG A 95 -19.52 -19.54 -14.75
C ARG A 95 -20.39 -18.92 -13.65
N GLU A 96 -21.39 -19.64 -13.18
CA GLU A 96 -22.29 -19.15 -12.14
C GLU A 96 -21.59 -19.09 -10.77
N TYR A 97 -20.78 -20.09 -10.42
CA TYR A 97 -19.97 -20.04 -9.19
C TYR A 97 -18.94 -18.92 -9.23
N GLU A 98 -18.27 -18.73 -10.37
CA GLU A 98 -17.38 -17.57 -10.54
C GLU A 98 -18.17 -16.26 -10.34
N ARG A 99 -19.40 -16.18 -10.84
CA ARG A 99 -20.25 -14.97 -10.73
C ARG A 99 -20.67 -14.68 -9.31
N LEU A 100 -21.12 -15.71 -8.59
CA LEU A 100 -21.48 -15.60 -7.19
C LEU A 100 -20.25 -15.24 -6.33
N SER A 101 -19.10 -15.87 -6.58
CA SER A 101 -17.84 -15.57 -5.89
C SER A 101 -17.41 -14.11 -6.09
N LEU A 102 -17.48 -13.58 -7.31
CA LEU A 102 -17.13 -12.18 -7.56
C LEU A 102 -18.10 -11.19 -6.91
N LEU A 103 -19.39 -11.53 -6.88
CA LEU A 103 -20.40 -10.69 -6.23
C LEU A 103 -20.21 -10.66 -4.71
N GLU A 104 -19.87 -11.80 -4.11
CA GLU A 104 -19.55 -11.92 -2.68
C GLU A 104 -18.22 -11.21 -2.33
N GLU A 105 -17.18 -11.37 -3.15
CA GLU A 105 -15.92 -10.64 -2.99
C GLU A 105 -16.12 -9.11 -3.07
N ALA A 106 -16.94 -8.65 -4.02
CA ALA A 106 -17.23 -7.23 -4.20
C ALA A 106 -18.04 -6.66 -3.02
N SER A 107 -19.09 -7.36 -2.57
CA SER A 107 -19.89 -6.91 -1.42
C SER A 107 -19.06 -6.88 -0.14
N ARG A 108 -18.23 -7.90 0.09
CA ARG A 108 -17.28 -7.93 1.21
C ARG A 108 -16.32 -6.74 1.16
N LYS A 109 -15.66 -6.51 0.02
CA LYS A 109 -14.75 -5.37 -0.15
C LYS A 109 -15.44 -4.03 0.09
N GLU A 110 -16.67 -3.85 -0.40
CA GLU A 110 -17.44 -2.63 -0.18
C GLU A 110 -17.74 -2.40 1.30
N THR A 111 -18.15 -3.44 2.03
CA THR A 111 -18.39 -3.34 3.48
C THR A 111 -17.13 -3.02 4.26
N GLU A 112 -16.01 -3.68 3.95
CA GLU A 112 -14.71 -3.43 4.60
C GLU A 112 -14.20 -2.00 4.31
N ASP A 113 -14.32 -1.53 3.06
CA ASP A 113 -13.95 -0.18 2.66
C ASP A 113 -14.82 0.89 3.33
N ALA A 114 -16.14 0.66 3.43
CA ALA A 114 -17.06 1.56 4.10
C ALA A 114 -16.75 1.68 5.60
N GLU A 115 -16.50 0.55 6.27
CA GLU A 115 -16.09 0.53 7.67
C GLU A 115 -14.76 1.24 7.90
N PHE A 116 -13.79 1.01 7.01
CA PHE A 116 -12.47 1.65 7.09
C PHE A 116 -12.57 3.16 6.94
N LYS A 117 -13.34 3.63 5.94
CA LYS A 117 -13.60 5.07 5.73
C LYS A 117 -14.26 5.69 6.95
N ARG A 118 -15.31 5.05 7.49
CA ARG A 118 -15.99 5.53 8.70
C ARG A 118 -15.03 5.66 9.89
N LYS A 119 -14.25 4.61 10.17
CA LYS A 119 -13.26 4.61 11.27
C LYS A 119 -12.19 5.70 11.07
N ARG A 120 -11.75 5.92 9.83
CA ARG A 120 -10.77 6.96 9.49
C ARG A 120 -11.34 8.36 9.70
N GLU A 121 -12.55 8.63 9.22
CA GLU A 121 -13.23 9.92 9.39
C GLU A 121 -13.50 10.24 10.86
N GLU A 122 -13.93 9.24 11.65
CA GLU A 122 -14.08 9.38 13.10
C GLU A 122 -12.75 9.73 13.79
N ALA A 123 -11.65 9.06 13.42
CA ALA A 123 -10.33 9.34 13.97
C ALA A 123 -9.83 10.74 13.60
N GLU A 124 -10.04 11.16 12.35
CA GLU A 124 -9.69 12.49 11.84
C GLU A 124 -10.50 13.58 12.55
N ALA A 125 -11.82 13.43 12.64
CA ALA A 125 -12.70 14.36 13.37
C ALA A 125 -12.32 14.50 14.85
N ASN A 126 -11.95 13.39 15.50
CA ASN A 126 -11.49 13.40 16.89
C ASN A 126 -10.14 14.14 17.04
N ALA A 127 -9.22 13.97 16.10
CA ALA A 127 -7.95 14.68 16.07
C ALA A 127 -8.16 16.19 15.81
N GLU A 128 -9.04 16.53 14.87
CA GLU A 128 -9.43 17.91 14.57
C GLU A 128 -10.11 18.60 15.75
N ALA A 129 -11.05 17.95 16.43
CA ALA A 129 -11.70 18.49 17.62
C ALA A 129 -10.68 18.81 18.74
N LYS A 130 -9.72 17.91 18.97
CA LYS A 130 -8.64 18.12 19.95
C LYS A 130 -7.72 19.27 19.54
N THR A 131 -7.31 19.32 18.28
CA THR A 131 -6.41 20.37 17.78
C THR A 131 -7.10 21.74 17.72
N ALA A 132 -8.36 21.81 17.31
CA ALA A 132 -9.19 23.02 17.31
C ALA A 132 -9.38 23.57 18.72
N LYS A 133 -9.71 22.71 19.71
CA LYS A 133 -9.81 23.11 21.12
C LYS A 133 -8.50 23.70 21.63
N ASN A 134 -7.37 23.07 21.30
CA ASN A 134 -6.04 23.56 21.69
C ASN A 134 -5.65 24.87 20.97
N ARG A 135 -5.96 24.98 19.68
CA ARG A 135 -5.77 26.20 18.88
C ARG A 135 -6.58 27.36 19.44
N ALA A 136 -7.86 27.14 19.76
CA ALA A 136 -8.73 28.14 20.39
C ALA A 136 -8.19 28.61 21.74
N LYS A 137 -7.69 27.69 22.59
CA LYS A 137 -7.02 28.06 23.85
C LYS A 137 -5.79 28.95 23.63
N ARG A 138 -4.95 28.62 22.64
CA ARG A 138 -3.75 29.42 22.30
C ARG A 138 -4.12 30.81 21.76
N GLN A 139 -5.12 30.90 20.88
CA GLN A 139 -5.57 32.20 20.35
C GLN A 139 -6.19 33.09 21.42
N LYS A 140 -6.99 32.53 22.35
CA LYS A 140 -7.50 33.29 23.51
C LYS A 140 -6.36 33.83 24.38
N LYS A 141 -5.30 33.05 24.62
CA LYS A 141 -4.12 33.52 25.37
C LYS A 141 -3.35 34.62 24.62
N LYS A 142 -3.14 34.46 23.31
CA LYS A 142 -2.46 35.45 22.44
C LYS A 142 -3.25 36.76 22.35
N GLY A 143 -4.58 36.69 22.28
CA GLY A 143 -5.45 37.88 22.30
C GLY A 143 -5.37 38.62 23.64
N LYS A 144 -5.37 37.89 24.77
CA LYS A 144 -5.19 38.48 26.10
C LYS A 144 -3.83 39.17 26.24
N SER A 145 -2.73 38.50 25.89
CA SER A 145 -1.39 39.10 26.01
C SER A 145 -1.25 40.35 25.14
N LYS A 146 -1.75 40.32 23.89
CA LYS A 146 -1.78 41.51 23.02
C LYS A 146 -2.58 42.65 23.64
N ASN A 147 -3.80 42.40 24.12
CA ASN A 147 -4.60 43.46 24.75
C ASN A 147 -3.94 44.03 26.02
N THR A 148 -3.18 43.20 26.75
CA THR A 148 -2.44 43.67 27.93
C THR A 148 -1.25 44.55 27.51
N GLU A 149 -0.52 44.16 26.47
CA GLU A 149 0.58 44.96 25.90
C GLU A 149 0.10 46.28 25.27
N VAL A 150 -1.07 46.30 24.61
CA VAL A 150 -1.62 47.55 24.04
C VAL A 150 -2.14 48.47 25.16
N ALA A 151 -2.70 47.90 26.24
CA ALA A 151 -3.12 48.67 27.41
C ALA A 151 -1.94 49.21 28.24
N SER A 152 -0.81 48.49 28.30
CA SER A 152 0.41 48.97 28.96
C SER A 152 1.32 49.81 28.04
N GLY A 153 1.10 49.79 26.72
CA GLY A 153 1.86 50.54 25.71
C GLY A 153 1.33 51.95 25.42
N ALA A 154 0.15 52.32 25.92
CA ALA A 154 -0.40 53.67 25.77
C ALA A 154 0.14 54.69 26.80
N GLY A 155 1.14 54.31 27.60
CA GLY A 155 1.65 55.15 28.70
C GLY A 155 3.12 54.91 29.07
N SER A 156 4.02 54.77 28.10
CA SER A 156 5.46 55.01 28.35
C SER A 156 6.21 55.20 27.05
N SER A 157 6.40 56.47 26.67
CA SER A 157 7.53 56.88 25.85
C SER A 157 8.71 57.12 26.79
N SER A 158 9.59 56.14 26.91
CA SER A 158 10.92 56.34 27.50
C SER A 158 11.94 55.46 26.77
N ARG A 159 12.92 56.14 26.18
CA ARG A 159 14.13 55.54 25.60
C ARG A 159 15.11 55.20 26.74
N GLY A 160 15.79 54.07 26.63
CA GLY A 160 16.93 53.62 27.46
C GLY A 160 17.04 52.10 27.33
N ASP A 161 17.90 51.56 26.47
CA ASP A 161 19.34 51.33 26.66
C ASP A 161 19.69 50.36 27.81
N GLY A 162 20.45 49.31 27.46
CA GLY A 162 21.34 48.58 28.36
C GLY A 162 20.74 47.52 29.30
N GLY A 163 21.01 46.25 29.00
CA GLY A 163 21.60 45.36 30.01
C GLY A 163 20.72 44.33 30.72
N ASP A 164 21.23 43.10 30.65
CA ASP A 164 21.24 42.08 31.70
C ASP A 164 20.07 41.09 31.82
N GLY A 165 20.47 39.84 32.05
CA GLY A 165 19.61 38.68 32.03
C GLY A 165 18.70 38.58 33.24
N ASN A 166 17.56 37.92 33.05
CA ASN A 166 17.07 37.04 34.10
C ASN A 166 16.18 35.92 33.55
N SER A 167 16.48 34.76 34.10
CA SER A 167 15.83 33.46 34.06
C SER A 167 14.31 33.44 33.84
N ALA A 168 13.89 32.74 32.77
CA ALA A 168 12.56 32.13 32.73
C ALA A 168 12.52 30.96 33.74
N PRO A 169 11.42 30.76 34.50
CA PRO A 169 11.39 29.74 35.56
C PRO A 169 11.28 28.33 34.94
N LEU A 170 12.43 27.72 34.68
CA LEU A 170 12.61 26.31 34.35
C LEU A 170 12.41 25.44 35.60
N LYS A 171 11.18 25.32 36.13
CA LYS A 171 10.89 24.34 37.19
C LYS A 171 9.57 23.62 36.92
N LYS A 172 9.67 22.59 36.07
CA LYS A 172 8.95 21.30 36.14
C LYS A 172 9.42 20.41 34.98
N ARG A 173 10.65 19.87 35.10
CA ARG A 173 11.10 18.72 34.30
C ARG A 173 10.15 17.55 34.67
N ARG A 174 9.49 16.95 33.68
CA ARG A 174 8.57 15.83 33.92
C ARG A 174 9.41 14.58 34.18
N LEU A 175 9.58 14.26 35.46
CA LEU A 175 10.15 12.99 35.90
C LEU A 175 9.09 11.90 35.68
N VAL A 176 9.37 10.93 34.82
CA VAL A 176 8.58 9.70 34.72
C VAL A 176 9.48 8.60 35.27
N ASN A 177 9.03 7.95 36.36
CA ASN A 177 9.69 6.81 37.00
C ASN A 177 11.11 7.08 37.55
N GLY A 178 11.38 8.26 38.11
CA GLY A 178 12.57 8.50 38.92
C GLY A 178 13.90 8.64 38.16
N ARG A 179 13.94 8.50 36.83
CA ARG A 179 15.13 8.73 36.02
C ARG A 179 14.94 9.97 35.14
N GLU A 180 15.92 10.88 35.14
CA GLU A 180 15.91 12.06 34.28
C GLU A 180 16.06 11.64 32.81
N LEU A 181 15.06 11.95 31.98
CA LEU A 181 15.20 11.87 30.53
C LEU A 181 16.05 13.04 30.05
N VAL A 182 17.36 12.82 29.96
CA VAL A 182 18.28 13.71 29.25
C VAL A 182 18.22 13.33 27.77
N PHE A 183 17.64 14.22 26.95
CA PHE A 183 17.66 14.06 25.50
C PHE A 183 19.09 14.32 24.99
N LYS A 184 19.80 13.26 24.61
CA LYS A 184 21.09 13.34 23.91
C LYS A 184 20.86 13.93 22.51
N LYS A 185 21.57 15.02 22.19
CA LYS A 185 21.59 15.60 20.83
C LYS A 185 22.46 14.71 19.95
N GLN A 186 22.03 14.47 18.71
CA GLN A 186 22.75 13.60 17.76
C GLN A 186 24.17 14.14 17.53
N GLY A 187 25.22 13.39 17.93
CA GLY A 187 26.61 13.68 17.57
C GLY A 187 27.74 13.43 18.59
N GLU A 188 27.51 12.91 19.79
CA GLU A 188 28.62 12.57 20.72
C GLU A 188 28.76 11.05 20.90
N GLU A 189 29.86 10.52 20.34
CA GLU A 189 30.44 9.20 20.61
C GLU A 189 31.52 9.34 21.68
N ASP A 190 31.45 8.50 22.73
CA ASP A 190 32.53 7.98 23.61
C ASP A 190 31.83 7.35 24.84
N SER A 191 31.89 6.03 25.04
CA SER A 191 32.98 5.12 25.46
C SER A 191 32.80 4.77 26.95
N ASP A 192 32.68 3.47 27.21
CA ASP A 192 32.70 2.76 28.51
C ASP A 192 31.51 2.89 29.47
N ALA A 193 30.69 1.84 29.48
CA ALA A 193 30.30 1.14 30.70
C ALA A 193 29.86 -0.29 30.32
N GLU A 194 30.79 -1.23 30.45
CA GLU A 194 30.50 -2.66 30.55
C GLU A 194 29.62 -2.89 31.78
N GLU A 195 28.38 -3.36 31.57
CA GLU A 195 27.63 -4.06 32.61
C GLU A 195 26.82 -5.17 31.94
N SER A 196 27.41 -6.35 32.02
CA SER A 196 26.80 -7.65 31.76
C SER A 196 25.67 -7.90 32.75
N ASP A 197 24.45 -8.11 32.26
CA ASP A 197 23.44 -8.88 32.97
C ASP A 197 22.66 -9.73 31.97
N GLU A 198 22.90 -11.03 32.07
CA GLU A 198 22.13 -12.11 31.47
C GLU A 198 20.68 -12.04 31.98
N ALA A 199 19.73 -11.88 31.06
CA ALA A 199 18.32 -12.10 31.36
C ALA A 199 17.65 -12.79 30.16
N GLU A 200 17.53 -14.10 30.26
CA GLU A 200 16.65 -14.93 29.44
C GLU A 200 15.25 -14.31 29.36
N GLN A 201 14.76 -14.06 28.13
CA GLN A 201 13.36 -13.72 27.87
C GLN A 201 12.82 -14.56 26.72
N ASN A 202 12.38 -15.76 27.09
CA ASN A 202 11.05 -16.31 26.84
C ASN A 202 10.27 -15.67 25.67
N ILE A 203 10.25 -16.37 24.54
CA ILE A 203 9.40 -16.06 23.37
C ILE A 203 7.99 -16.63 23.68
N PRO A 204 6.90 -15.84 23.64
CA PRO A 204 5.56 -16.40 23.72
C PRO A 204 5.22 -17.12 22.42
N ASP A 205 4.96 -18.43 22.53
CA ASP A 205 4.50 -19.31 21.45
C ASP A 205 3.23 -18.76 20.77
N ALA A 206 3.27 -18.71 19.44
CA ALA A 206 2.10 -18.57 18.60
C ALA A 206 1.37 -19.92 18.51
N PRO A 207 0.02 -19.96 18.54
CA PRO A 207 -0.71 -21.22 18.47
C PRO A 207 -0.61 -21.82 17.06
N VAL A 208 0.05 -22.97 16.98
CA VAL A 208 0.07 -23.89 15.85
C VAL A 208 -1.34 -24.47 15.69
N ILE A 209 -1.97 -24.22 14.54
CA ILE A 209 -3.27 -24.80 14.18
C ILE A 209 -2.98 -26.20 13.64
N ASP A 210 -3.28 -27.20 14.46
CA ASP A 210 -3.06 -28.61 14.17
C ASP A 210 -4.07 -29.07 13.11
N SER A 211 -3.59 -29.35 11.89
CA SER A 211 -4.39 -29.90 10.80
C SER A 211 -4.34 -31.43 10.86
N ALA A 212 -5.31 -32.04 11.53
CA ALA A 212 -5.61 -33.46 11.42
C ALA A 212 -6.67 -33.73 10.32
N PRO A 213 -6.59 -34.87 9.60
CA PRO A 213 -7.33 -35.13 8.37
C PRO A 213 -8.79 -35.53 8.65
N LEU A 214 -9.71 -35.04 7.80
CA LEU A 214 -11.12 -35.40 7.83
C LEU A 214 -11.33 -36.72 7.08
N ASP A 215 -11.46 -37.82 7.82
CA ASP A 215 -11.93 -39.11 7.30
C ASP A 215 -13.42 -39.03 6.97
N THR A 216 -13.76 -39.28 5.70
CA THR A 216 -15.13 -39.48 5.25
C THR A 216 -15.59 -40.90 5.58
N ASN A 217 -16.49 -41.06 6.57
CA ASN A 217 -17.30 -42.26 6.65
C ASN A 217 -18.75 -41.95 7.01
N VAL A 218 -19.64 -42.65 6.30
CA VAL A 218 -21.07 -42.43 6.17
C VAL A 218 -21.80 -43.28 7.20
N SER A 219 -22.67 -42.69 8.03
CA SER A 219 -23.88 -43.35 8.56
C SER A 219 -24.79 -42.39 9.33
N ASP A 220 -25.98 -42.15 8.76
CA ASP A 220 -27.30 -42.20 9.41
C ASP A 220 -27.59 -41.37 10.68
N ALA A 221 -28.37 -40.28 10.55
CA ALA A 221 -29.35 -39.82 11.54
C ALA A 221 -30.23 -38.63 11.04
N ALA A 222 -31.52 -38.91 10.86
CA ALA A 222 -32.71 -38.07 11.08
C ALA A 222 -32.78 -36.60 10.57
N GLN A 223 -33.68 -36.36 9.61
CA GLN A 223 -34.18 -35.02 9.22
C GLN A 223 -35.21 -34.46 10.24
N PRO A 224 -35.23 -33.16 10.57
CA PRO A 224 -36.36 -32.52 11.24
C PRO A 224 -37.47 -32.10 10.24
N PRO A 225 -38.76 -32.12 10.63
CA PRO A 225 -39.88 -31.86 9.73
C PRO A 225 -39.95 -30.39 9.29
N ALA A 226 -40.28 -30.19 8.01
CA ALA A 226 -40.45 -28.89 7.37
C ALA A 226 -41.58 -28.07 8.02
N VAL A 227 -41.27 -26.81 8.37
CA VAL A 227 -42.23 -25.84 8.90
C VAL A 227 -43.03 -25.26 7.73
N ALA A 228 -44.33 -25.55 7.66
CA ALA A 228 -45.22 -25.02 6.64
C ALA A 228 -45.46 -23.51 6.87
N SER A 229 -45.07 -22.69 5.90
CA SER A 229 -45.35 -21.25 5.88
C SER A 229 -46.84 -21.00 5.65
N LYS A 230 -47.52 -20.48 6.67
CA LYS A 230 -48.94 -20.12 6.66
C LYS A 230 -49.14 -18.84 5.86
N ILE A 231 -49.74 -18.95 4.67
CA ILE A 231 -50.13 -17.80 3.84
C ILE A 231 -51.39 -17.17 4.47
N ILE A 232 -51.32 -15.89 4.81
CA ILE A 232 -52.46 -15.08 5.23
C ILE A 232 -52.94 -14.33 4.00
N ILE A 233 -54.18 -14.57 3.58
CA ILE A 233 -54.86 -13.82 2.52
C ILE A 233 -55.61 -12.68 3.22
N HIS A 234 -55.31 -11.45 2.84
CA HIS A 234 -56.15 -10.30 3.17
C HIS A 234 -57.19 -10.15 2.07
N GLU A 235 -58.46 -10.33 2.41
CA GLU A 235 -59.59 -9.96 1.56
C GLU A 235 -59.86 -8.46 1.78
N ASP A 236 -59.61 -7.66 0.74
CA ASP A 236 -60.10 -6.29 0.64
C ASP A 236 -61.41 -6.30 -0.19
N ASP A 237 -62.39 -5.54 0.31
CA ASP A 237 -63.77 -5.23 -0.15
C ASP A 237 -64.94 -6.15 0.24
#